data_AF-A0A0D6ACY5-F1
#
_entry.id   AF-A0A0D6ACY5-F1
#
_cell.length_a   1.000
_cell.length_b   1.000
_cell.length_c   1.000
_cell.angle_alpha   90.00
_cell.angle_beta   90.00
_cell.angle_gamma   90.00
#
_symmetry.space_group_name_H-M   'P 1'
#
loop_
_entity.id
_entity.type
_entity.pdbx_description
1 polymer ?
#
loop_
_entity_poly.entity_id
_entity_poly.type
_entity_poly.pdbx_seq_one_letter_code
_entity_poly.pdbx_strand_id
1 'polypeptide(L)'
;MAENKKQNPFLSTKAIAALATTVLAIGTITAWYSYSKLSVKTSENNPPTDIVIEPNINKQQIEIYGIDNQLKVTPTIIEIEKGQNDQQSLTIAFNKLLTGFNSNNITTAIPENTKLMNLTVKNDGIHINLSSDFTTGGGSASMISRLGQVIYTASSVNPAANVWISIEGKPLEILGEEGLMVEQPMTRDIFMKSFPSSEE
;
A
#
# COMPACT_ATOMS: atom_id res chain seq x y z
N MET A 1 -36.45 0.15 47.43
CA MET A 1 -36.67 1.45 48.09
C MET A 1 -35.59 1.63 49.15
N ALA A 2 -34.54 2.40 48.84
CA ALA A 2 -33.72 3.21 49.76
C ALA A 2 -32.61 3.86 48.92
N GLU A 3 -32.56 5.18 49.00
CA GLU A 3 -31.66 6.11 48.30
C GLU A 3 -30.62 6.65 49.30
N ASN A 4 -29.58 7.31 48.76
CA ASN A 4 -28.69 8.33 49.39
C ASN A 4 -27.49 7.79 50.21
N LYS A 5 -26.27 8.37 50.17
CA LYS A 5 -25.75 9.64 49.62
C LYS A 5 -24.20 9.60 49.64
N LYS A 6 -23.58 10.27 48.65
CA LYS A 6 -22.27 10.97 48.60
C LYS A 6 -21.15 10.64 49.62
N GLN A 7 -19.90 10.59 49.13
CA GLN A 7 -18.89 11.67 49.26
C GLN A 7 -17.49 11.20 48.80
N ASN A 8 -16.85 12.00 47.94
CA ASN A 8 -15.40 11.98 47.76
C ASN A 8 -14.75 12.83 48.86
N PRO A 9 -13.48 12.57 49.18
CA PRO A 9 -12.53 13.68 49.12
C PRO A 9 -11.17 13.31 48.51
N PHE A 10 -10.62 14.34 47.86
CA PHE A 10 -9.26 14.59 47.40
C PHE A 10 -8.14 13.92 48.19
N LEU A 11 -7.08 13.46 47.50
CA LEU A 11 -5.69 13.68 47.90
C LEU A 11 -4.73 13.56 46.70
N SER A 12 -4.14 14.70 46.37
CA SER A 12 -2.91 14.88 45.60
C SER A 12 -1.73 14.31 46.39
N THR A 13 -0.80 13.59 45.74
CA THR A 13 0.63 13.97 45.63
C THR A 13 1.36 12.94 44.74
N LYS A 14 2.25 13.48 43.93
CA LYS A 14 3.12 12.86 42.92
C LYS A 14 4.07 11.80 43.51
N ALA A 15 4.30 10.71 42.78
CA ALA A 15 5.60 10.04 42.73
C ALA A 15 5.81 9.43 41.34
N ILE A 16 6.88 9.87 40.70
CA ILE A 16 7.36 9.51 39.37
C ILE A 16 8.28 8.29 39.52
N ALA A 17 8.06 7.26 38.71
CA ALA A 17 9.13 6.34 38.32
C ALA A 17 8.83 5.85 36.90
N ALA A 18 9.51 6.48 35.94
CA ALA A 18 9.54 6.07 34.55
C ALA A 18 10.44 4.84 34.41
N LEU A 19 9.93 3.79 33.77
CA LEU A 19 10.79 2.85 33.05
C LEU A 19 10.43 2.95 31.58
N ALA A 20 11.34 3.61 30.86
CA ALA A 20 11.35 3.67 29.41
C ALA A 20 11.61 2.27 28.86
N THR A 21 10.60 1.64 28.28
CA THR A 21 10.84 0.58 27.29
C THR A 21 10.69 1.22 25.92
N THR A 22 11.83 1.57 25.32
CA THR A 22 11.93 1.91 23.90
C THR A 22 11.50 0.70 23.08
N VAL A 23 10.28 0.72 22.54
CA VAL A 23 9.92 -0.17 21.44
C VAL A 23 10.37 0.54 20.16
N LEU A 24 11.47 0.05 19.59
CA LEU A 24 11.91 0.42 18.26
C LEU A 24 10.78 0.10 17.29
N ALA A 25 10.34 1.13 16.57
CA ALA A 25 9.25 1.09 15.62
C ALA A 25 9.55 0.11 14.48
N ILE A 26 9.11 -1.13 14.63
CA ILE A 26 8.76 -2.00 13.51
C ILE A 26 7.24 -1.98 13.51
N GLY A 27 6.69 -0.99 12.81
CA GLY A 27 5.26 -0.73 12.73
C GLY A 27 4.52 -1.93 12.12
N THR A 28 4.07 -2.82 12.98
CA THR A 28 3.04 -3.81 12.68
C THR A 28 1.70 -3.09 12.46
N ILE A 29 1.01 -3.50 11.42
CA ILE A 29 -0.12 -2.83 10.75
C ILE A 29 -1.43 -2.97 11.55
N THR A 30 -1.62 -2.28 12.68
CA THR A 30 -2.90 -2.36 13.43
C THR A 30 -3.51 -1.04 13.89
N ALA A 31 -2.93 0.13 13.59
CA ALA A 31 -3.35 1.38 14.24
C ALA A 31 -4.23 2.36 13.42
N TRP A 32 -4.59 2.12 12.15
CA TRP A 32 -5.28 3.16 11.36
C TRP A 32 -6.79 3.08 11.16
N TYR A 33 -7.45 1.97 11.52
CA TYR A 33 -8.90 1.90 11.29
C TYR A 33 -9.75 2.66 12.34
N SER A 34 -9.17 3.27 13.38
CA SER A 34 -9.96 3.84 14.49
C SER A 34 -10.10 5.37 14.52
N TYR A 35 -9.56 6.14 13.57
CA TYR A 35 -9.52 7.61 13.71
C TYR A 35 -10.63 8.39 12.99
N SER A 36 -11.43 7.77 12.11
CA SER A 36 -12.53 8.48 11.44
C SER A 36 -13.78 8.67 12.29
N LYS A 37 -13.78 8.19 13.55
CA LYS A 37 -14.89 8.35 14.49
C LYS A 37 -14.45 8.72 15.89
N LEU A 38 -13.86 9.90 16.06
CA LEU A 38 -13.84 10.55 17.38
C LEU A 38 -14.46 11.93 17.27
N SER A 39 -15.70 12.00 17.73
CA SER A 39 -16.51 13.19 17.81
C SER A 39 -15.87 14.26 18.69
N VAL A 40 -15.89 15.47 18.15
CA VAL A 40 -15.82 16.78 18.81
C VAL A 40 -16.29 16.76 20.28
N LYS A 41 -15.42 17.21 21.18
CA LYS A 41 -15.79 18.02 22.35
C LYS A 41 -14.75 19.12 22.60
N THR A 42 -15.22 20.34 22.41
CA THR A 42 -14.55 21.62 22.70
C THR A 42 -14.35 21.81 24.22
N SER A 43 -13.21 22.37 24.63
CA SER A 43 -13.12 23.26 25.80
C SER A 43 -11.92 24.21 25.69
N GLU A 44 -12.19 25.50 25.87
CA GLU A 44 -11.36 26.72 25.80
C GLU A 44 -10.13 26.76 26.72
N ASN A 45 -9.01 27.34 26.22
CA ASN A 45 -8.38 28.59 26.73
C ASN A 45 -7.07 28.94 25.93
N ASN A 46 -6.98 30.17 25.40
CA ASN A 46 -6.04 30.73 24.38
C ASN A 46 -4.51 30.73 24.70
N PRO A 47 -3.62 31.27 23.81
CA PRO A 47 -3.05 30.67 22.61
C PRO A 47 -1.50 30.52 22.71
N PRO A 48 -0.87 29.71 21.85
CA PRO A 48 0.25 30.25 21.09
C PRO A 48 -0.02 30.04 19.60
N THR A 49 0.51 30.93 18.76
CA THR A 49 0.45 30.85 17.30
C THR A 49 0.83 29.45 16.82
N ASP A 50 -0.18 28.61 16.58
CA ASP A 50 -0.01 27.36 15.90
C ASP A 50 0.39 27.68 14.47
N ILE A 51 1.54 27.15 14.06
CA ILE A 51 1.83 26.93 12.66
C ILE A 51 0.67 26.06 12.17
N VAL A 52 -0.27 26.67 11.46
CA VAL A 52 -1.24 25.93 10.65
C VAL A 52 -0.40 25.19 9.63
N ILE A 53 -0.02 23.95 9.93
CA ILE A 53 0.29 22.99 8.88
C ILE A 53 -1.06 22.78 8.21
N GLU A 54 -1.35 23.55 7.16
CA GLU A 54 -2.43 23.20 6.25
C GLU A 54 -2.15 21.75 5.83
N PRO A 55 -3.03 20.77 6.14
CA PRO A 55 -2.91 19.48 5.52
C PRO A 55 -2.95 19.77 4.02
N ASN A 56 -1.92 19.33 3.28
CA ASN A 56 -1.93 19.50 1.84
C ASN A 56 -3.04 18.61 1.28
N ILE A 57 -4.26 19.17 1.19
CA ILE A 57 -5.51 18.47 0.87
C ILE A 57 -5.45 17.82 -0.54
N ASN A 58 -4.43 18.19 -1.32
CA ASN A 58 -4.20 17.74 -2.68
C ASN A 58 -3.22 16.57 -2.78
N LYS A 59 -2.72 16.02 -1.66
CA LYS A 59 -1.80 14.88 -1.66
C LYS A 59 -2.40 13.67 -0.93
N GLN A 60 -2.09 12.48 -1.43
CA GLN A 60 -2.43 11.20 -0.80
C GLN A 60 -1.24 10.25 -0.87
N GLN A 61 -1.21 9.27 0.02
CA GLN A 61 -0.19 8.23 0.05
C GLN A 61 -0.71 6.98 -0.64
N ILE A 62 0.09 6.40 -1.54
CA ILE A 62 -0.21 5.12 -2.17
C ILE A 62 0.99 4.19 -2.03
N GLU A 63 0.72 2.91 -1.86
CA GLU A 63 1.75 1.89 -1.80
C GLU A 63 2.12 1.46 -3.23
N ILE A 64 3.38 1.66 -3.60
CA ILE A 64 4.00 1.00 -4.75
C ILE A 64 4.90 -0.10 -4.23
N TYR A 65 4.90 -1.22 -4.90
CA TYR A 65 5.73 -2.35 -4.50
C TYR A 65 6.94 -2.45 -5.42
N GLY A 66 8.12 -2.27 -4.84
CA GLY A 66 9.41 -2.46 -5.50
C GLY A 66 10.03 -3.80 -5.13
N ILE A 67 11.26 -4.03 -5.56
CA ILE A 67 12.05 -5.19 -5.16
C ILE A 67 13.35 -4.76 -4.46
N ASP A 68 13.71 -5.49 -3.41
CA ASP A 68 15.02 -5.35 -2.77
C ASP A 68 16.11 -6.15 -3.50
N ASN A 69 17.32 -6.16 -2.95
CA ASN A 69 18.47 -6.88 -3.53
C ASN A 69 18.29 -8.41 -3.57
N GLN A 70 17.28 -8.96 -2.89
CA GLN A 70 16.92 -10.38 -2.89
C GLN A 70 15.71 -10.67 -3.77
N LEU A 71 15.26 -9.70 -4.58
CA LEU A 71 14.04 -9.76 -5.38
C LEU A 71 12.75 -9.87 -4.55
N LYS A 72 12.80 -9.56 -3.24
CA LYS A 72 11.60 -9.59 -2.40
C LYS A 72 10.75 -8.36 -2.67
N VAL A 73 9.46 -8.58 -2.90
CA VAL A 73 8.47 -7.52 -3.14
C VAL A 73 8.25 -6.75 -1.83
N THR A 74 8.60 -5.46 -1.81
CA THR A 74 8.55 -4.62 -0.60
C THR A 74 7.69 -3.38 -0.84
N PRO A 75 6.79 -3.02 0.12
CA PRO A 75 5.96 -1.84 0.00
C PRO A 75 6.80 -0.57 0.17
N THR A 76 6.56 0.39 -0.70
CA THR A 76 7.11 1.75 -0.63
C THR A 76 5.96 2.72 -0.67
N ILE A 77 5.83 3.50 0.41
CA ILE A 77 4.82 4.55 0.46
C ILE A 77 5.35 5.73 -0.32
N ILE A 78 4.62 6.11 -1.36
CA ILE A 78 4.92 7.33 -2.11
C ILE A 78 3.81 8.36 -1.90
N GLU A 79 4.23 9.61 -1.76
CA GLU A 79 3.32 10.73 -1.82
C GLU A 79 2.96 11.01 -3.29
N ILE A 80 1.68 11.00 -3.61
CA ILE A 80 1.13 11.34 -4.92
C ILE A 80 0.13 12.47 -4.77
N GLU A 81 -0.11 13.19 -5.86
CA GLU A 81 -1.29 14.04 -5.93
C GLU A 81 -2.54 13.18 -5.79
N LYS A 82 -3.54 13.72 -5.08
CA LYS A 82 -4.79 13.03 -4.82
C LYS A 82 -5.54 12.84 -6.13
N GLY A 83 -5.69 11.59 -6.55
CA GLY A 83 -6.57 11.24 -7.66
C GLY A 83 -8.02 11.57 -7.31
N GLN A 84 -8.84 11.91 -8.30
CA GLN A 84 -10.27 12.14 -8.09
C GLN A 84 -11.01 10.85 -7.70
N ASN A 85 -10.44 9.69 -8.01
CA ASN A 85 -10.93 8.37 -7.67
C ASN A 85 -9.80 7.33 -7.66
N ASP A 86 -10.12 6.09 -7.29
CA ASP A 86 -9.17 4.97 -7.23
C ASP A 86 -8.47 4.72 -8.57
N GLN A 87 -9.18 4.80 -9.70
CA GLN A 87 -8.59 4.59 -11.02
C GLN A 87 -7.50 5.61 -11.33
N GLN A 88 -7.73 6.89 -11.06
CA GLN A 88 -6.72 7.92 -11.26
C GLN A 88 -5.54 7.74 -10.31
N SER A 89 -5.82 7.42 -9.05
CA SER A 89 -4.80 7.14 -8.03
C SER A 89 -3.87 6.01 -8.45
N LEU A 90 -4.45 4.90 -8.89
CA LEU A 90 -3.72 3.74 -9.39
C LEU A 90 -2.99 4.05 -10.71
N THR A 91 -3.56 4.85 -11.60
CA THR A 91 -2.88 5.27 -12.83
C THR A 91 -1.60 6.05 -12.52
N ILE A 92 -1.65 6.97 -11.56
CA ILE A 92 -0.47 7.71 -11.10
C ILE A 92 0.56 6.75 -10.47
N ALA A 93 0.10 5.81 -9.63
CA ALA A 93 0.98 4.82 -9.02
C ALA A 93 1.68 3.93 -10.06
N PHE A 94 0.95 3.42 -11.05
CA PHE A 94 1.52 2.60 -12.11
C PHE A 94 2.49 3.40 -12.98
N ASN A 95 2.17 4.64 -13.34
CA ASN A 95 3.11 5.47 -14.09
C ASN A 95 4.43 5.64 -13.32
N LYS A 96 4.37 5.91 -12.01
CA LYS A 96 5.56 5.98 -11.16
C LYS A 96 6.31 4.65 -11.04
N LEU A 97 5.59 3.53 -10.92
CA LEU A 97 6.17 2.19 -10.87
C LEU A 97 6.94 1.86 -12.17
N LEU A 98 6.34 2.19 -13.32
CA LEU A 98 6.89 1.87 -14.65
C LEU A 98 8.05 2.79 -15.09
N THR A 99 8.03 4.06 -14.70
CA THR A 99 9.16 4.97 -14.98
C THR A 99 10.34 4.77 -14.02
N GLY A 100 10.19 3.88 -13.04
CA GLY A 100 11.10 3.76 -11.91
C GLY A 100 10.90 4.89 -10.90
N PHE A 101 11.19 4.58 -9.64
CA PHE A 101 11.21 5.58 -8.58
C PHE A 101 12.62 5.65 -7.99
N ASN A 102 13.20 6.85 -8.00
CA ASN A 102 14.52 7.11 -7.43
C ASN A 102 14.40 7.26 -5.91
N SER A 103 14.13 6.17 -5.19
CA SER A 103 14.32 6.12 -3.75
C SER A 103 15.46 5.16 -3.43
N ASN A 104 16.37 5.59 -2.58
CA ASN A 104 17.55 4.82 -2.21
C ASN A 104 17.15 3.39 -1.76
N ASN A 105 17.74 2.38 -2.42
CA ASN A 105 17.64 0.94 -2.14
C ASN A 105 16.44 0.17 -2.69
N ILE A 106 15.65 0.72 -3.62
CA ILE A 106 14.55 -0.03 -4.21
C ILE A 106 14.68 -0.06 -5.73
N THR A 107 14.61 -1.27 -6.28
CA THR A 107 14.77 -1.54 -7.72
C THR A 107 13.46 -2.10 -8.28
N THR A 108 13.41 -2.39 -9.58
CA THR A 108 12.25 -2.97 -10.23
C THR A 108 12.65 -4.18 -11.07
N ALA A 109 11.82 -5.21 -11.07
CA ALA A 109 11.95 -6.33 -12.00
C ALA A 109 11.22 -6.06 -13.33
N ILE A 110 10.48 -4.94 -13.44
CA ILE A 110 9.75 -4.55 -14.65
C ILE A 110 10.74 -4.11 -15.74
N PRO A 111 10.71 -4.74 -16.93
CA PRO A 111 11.57 -4.38 -18.04
C PRO A 111 11.42 -2.91 -18.42
N GLU A 112 12.55 -2.29 -18.73
CA GLU A 112 12.57 -0.95 -19.31
C GLU A 112 11.68 -0.91 -20.55
N ASN A 113 11.00 0.23 -20.75
CA ASN A 113 10.01 0.47 -21.81
C ASN A 113 8.63 -0.17 -21.63
N THR A 114 8.37 -0.91 -20.55
CA THR A 114 7.00 -1.33 -20.22
C THR A 114 6.07 -0.13 -20.10
N LYS A 115 4.93 -0.15 -20.80
CA LYS A 115 3.93 0.92 -20.80
C LYS A 115 2.61 0.47 -20.18
N LEU A 116 1.98 1.37 -19.43
CA LEU A 116 0.58 1.23 -19.05
C LEU A 116 -0.30 1.64 -20.24
N MET A 117 -0.97 0.68 -20.87
CA MET A 117 -1.88 0.94 -21.99
C MET A 117 -3.27 1.35 -21.52
N ASN A 118 -3.76 0.73 -20.44
CA ASN A 118 -5.03 1.09 -19.81
C ASN A 118 -5.06 0.61 -18.34
N LEU A 119 -5.79 1.34 -17.50
CA LEU A 119 -6.17 0.93 -16.16
C LEU A 119 -7.62 1.30 -15.90
N THR A 120 -8.45 0.33 -15.52
CA THR A 120 -9.86 0.57 -15.21
C THR A 120 -10.26 -0.13 -13.92
N VAL A 121 -10.92 0.60 -13.04
CA VAL A 121 -11.52 0.02 -11.82
C VAL A 121 -12.99 -0.25 -12.11
N LYS A 122 -13.40 -1.52 -11.97
CA LYS A 122 -14.76 -2.01 -12.24
C LYS A 122 -15.29 -2.77 -11.02
N ASN A 123 -16.56 -3.12 -11.06
CA ASN A 123 -17.21 -3.89 -9.99
C ASN A 123 -16.58 -5.28 -9.77
N ASP A 124 -16.00 -5.88 -10.81
CA ASP A 124 -15.38 -7.20 -10.79
C ASP A 124 -13.88 -7.16 -10.45
N GLY A 125 -13.29 -5.97 -10.28
CA GLY A 125 -11.90 -5.79 -9.92
C GLY A 125 -11.17 -4.70 -10.72
N ILE A 126 -9.85 -4.79 -10.71
CA ILE A 126 -8.93 -3.83 -11.31
C ILE A 126 -8.38 -4.46 -12.59
N HIS A 127 -8.62 -3.81 -13.71
CA HIS A 127 -8.22 -4.27 -15.04
C HIS A 127 -7.02 -3.45 -15.51
N ILE A 128 -5.90 -4.11 -15.76
CA ILE A 128 -4.64 -3.49 -16.17
C ILE A 128 -4.23 -4.07 -17.51
N ASN A 129 -3.93 -3.19 -18.46
CA ASN A 129 -3.39 -3.56 -19.76
C ASN A 129 -1.98 -2.96 -19.90
N LEU A 130 -0.98 -3.81 -20.17
CA LEU A 130 0.42 -3.43 -20.32
C LEU A 130 0.93 -3.71 -21.74
N SER A 131 2.04 -3.08 -22.14
CA SER A 131 2.73 -3.43 -23.38
C SER A 131 3.41 -4.80 -23.31
N SER A 132 3.71 -5.36 -24.48
CA SER A 132 4.44 -6.63 -24.63
C SER A 132 5.82 -6.63 -23.96
N ASP A 133 6.46 -5.48 -23.77
CA ASP A 133 7.75 -5.38 -23.07
C ASP A 133 7.70 -6.01 -21.66
N PHE A 134 6.54 -5.98 -20.99
CA PHE A 134 6.36 -6.57 -19.65
C PHE A 134 6.68 -8.08 -19.61
N THR A 135 6.52 -8.78 -20.74
CA THR A 135 6.74 -10.22 -20.83
C THR A 135 8.19 -10.58 -21.10
N THR A 136 9.09 -9.62 -21.22
CA THR A 136 10.47 -9.88 -21.64
C THR A 136 11.42 -10.04 -20.46
N GLY A 137 12.45 -10.87 -20.64
CA GLY A 137 13.65 -10.91 -19.79
C GLY A 137 13.46 -11.39 -18.34
N GLY A 138 14.61 -11.67 -17.73
CA GLY A 138 14.75 -12.17 -16.36
C GLY A 138 14.45 -13.67 -16.25
N GLY A 139 14.98 -14.30 -15.20
CA GLY A 139 14.61 -15.66 -14.83
C GLY A 139 13.33 -15.72 -14.00
N SER A 140 12.90 -16.92 -13.64
CA SER A 140 11.67 -17.19 -12.89
C SER A 140 11.47 -16.30 -11.65
N ALA A 141 12.53 -16.07 -10.86
CA ALA A 141 12.46 -15.18 -9.70
C ALA A 141 12.12 -13.73 -10.08
N SER A 142 12.73 -13.18 -11.14
CA SER A 142 12.43 -11.84 -11.63
C SER A 142 10.99 -11.74 -12.16
N MET A 143 10.51 -12.77 -12.86
CA MET A 143 9.13 -12.82 -13.35
C MET A 143 8.11 -12.84 -12.22
N ILE A 144 8.31 -13.67 -11.20
CA ILE A 144 7.46 -13.74 -10.01
C ILE A 144 7.44 -12.37 -9.31
N SER A 145 8.61 -11.78 -9.12
CA SER A 145 8.74 -10.49 -8.42
C SER A 145 8.01 -9.38 -9.17
N ARG A 146 8.22 -9.30 -10.49
CA ARG A 146 7.53 -8.35 -11.37
C ARG A 146 6.00 -8.52 -11.34
N LEU A 147 5.52 -9.75 -11.39
CA LEU A 147 4.09 -10.05 -11.25
C LEU A 147 3.55 -9.57 -9.89
N GLY A 148 4.30 -9.81 -8.82
CA GLY A 148 3.98 -9.32 -7.48
C GLY A 148 3.89 -7.80 -7.42
N GLN A 149 4.85 -7.07 -8.01
CA GLN A 149 4.83 -5.60 -8.06
C GLN A 149 3.53 -5.07 -8.68
N VAL A 150 3.06 -5.66 -9.77
CA VAL A 150 1.79 -5.30 -10.43
C VAL A 150 0.59 -5.61 -9.53
N ILE A 151 0.50 -6.82 -9.00
CA ILE A 151 -0.66 -7.27 -8.21
C ILE A 151 -0.80 -6.42 -6.93
N TYR A 152 0.30 -6.21 -6.21
CA TYR A 152 0.26 -5.48 -4.95
C TYR A 152 0.00 -3.98 -5.15
N THR A 153 0.58 -3.38 -6.19
CA THR A 153 0.32 -1.96 -6.53
C THR A 153 -1.12 -1.76 -6.99
N ALA A 154 -1.66 -2.66 -7.82
CA ALA A 154 -3.05 -2.65 -8.24
C ALA A 154 -4.00 -2.72 -7.05
N SER A 155 -3.78 -3.69 -6.17
CA SER A 155 -4.61 -3.91 -4.97
C SER A 155 -4.28 -2.99 -3.80
N SER A 156 -3.52 -1.90 -3.99
CA SER A 156 -3.16 -0.96 -2.92
C SER A 156 -4.37 -0.22 -2.33
N VAL A 157 -5.38 0.08 -3.14
CA VAL A 157 -6.63 0.74 -2.71
C VAL A 157 -7.64 -0.24 -2.11
N ASN A 158 -7.54 -1.53 -2.44
CA ASN A 158 -8.35 -2.61 -1.91
C ASN A 158 -7.54 -3.93 -1.95
N PRO A 159 -6.97 -4.38 -0.82
CA PRO A 159 -6.13 -5.59 -0.77
C PRO A 159 -6.83 -6.89 -1.19
N ALA A 160 -8.18 -6.92 -1.15
CA ALA A 160 -8.99 -8.06 -1.56
C ALA A 160 -9.45 -7.98 -3.03
N ALA A 161 -9.04 -6.95 -3.79
CA ALA A 161 -9.45 -6.80 -5.17
C ALA A 161 -8.92 -7.91 -6.07
N ASN A 162 -9.77 -8.38 -6.97
CA ASN A 162 -9.37 -9.14 -8.14
C ASN A 162 -8.55 -8.24 -9.08
N VAL A 163 -7.43 -8.74 -9.57
CA VAL A 163 -6.54 -8.06 -10.50
C VAL A 163 -6.51 -8.84 -11.81
N TRP A 164 -7.03 -8.23 -12.87
CA TRP A 164 -7.00 -8.75 -14.22
C TRP A 164 -5.84 -8.12 -14.98
N ILE A 165 -4.92 -8.93 -15.47
CA ILE A 165 -3.73 -8.46 -16.19
C ILE A 165 -3.85 -8.87 -17.65
N SER A 166 -3.66 -7.91 -18.55
CA SER A 166 -3.63 -8.12 -19.99
C SER A 166 -2.36 -7.54 -20.60
N ILE A 167 -1.91 -8.17 -21.69
CA ILE A 167 -0.82 -7.69 -22.54
C ILE A 167 -1.42 -7.39 -23.90
N GLU A 168 -1.35 -6.12 -24.32
CA GLU A 168 -1.90 -5.66 -25.60
C GLU A 168 -3.37 -6.08 -25.82
N GLY A 169 -4.17 -6.05 -24.76
CA GLY A 169 -5.59 -6.39 -24.76
C GLY A 169 -5.91 -7.88 -24.65
N LYS A 170 -4.92 -8.76 -24.53
CA LYS A 170 -5.12 -10.21 -24.31
C LYS A 170 -4.80 -10.58 -22.86
N PRO A 171 -5.57 -11.48 -22.21
CA PRO A 171 -5.24 -11.96 -20.88
C PRO A 171 -3.80 -12.48 -20.78
N LEU A 172 -3.11 -12.12 -19.70
CA LEU A 172 -1.80 -12.68 -19.39
C LEU A 172 -2.00 -14.05 -18.74
N GLU A 173 -1.85 -15.11 -19.54
CA GLU A 173 -1.91 -16.51 -19.07
C GLU A 173 -0.53 -17.09 -18.77
N ILE A 174 0.49 -16.66 -19.53
CA ILE A 174 1.88 -17.10 -19.39
C ILE A 174 2.79 -15.88 -19.44
N LEU A 175 3.61 -15.70 -18.41
CA LEU A 175 4.60 -14.65 -18.32
C LEU A 175 5.99 -15.20 -18.67
N GLY A 176 6.63 -14.52 -19.62
CA GLY A 176 8.01 -14.80 -20.06
C GLY A 176 8.18 -16.08 -20.88
N GLU A 177 9.38 -16.22 -21.42
CA GLU A 177 9.76 -17.34 -22.27
C GLU A 177 9.95 -18.64 -21.47
N GLU A 178 10.31 -18.55 -20.19
CA GLU A 178 10.44 -19.71 -19.30
C GLU A 178 9.07 -20.28 -18.88
N GLY A 179 7.98 -19.52 -19.08
CA GLY A 179 6.62 -20.02 -18.94
C GLY A 179 6.04 -19.97 -17.53
N LEU A 180 6.06 -18.80 -16.87
CA LEU A 180 5.36 -18.61 -15.60
C LEU A 180 3.85 -18.55 -15.82
N MET A 181 3.10 -19.56 -15.40
CA MET A 181 1.63 -19.56 -15.47
C MET A 181 1.04 -18.49 -14.54
N VAL A 182 0.09 -17.71 -15.07
CA VAL A 182 -0.60 -16.64 -14.35
C VAL A 182 -2.10 -16.94 -14.35
N GLU A 183 -2.63 -17.25 -13.17
CA GLU A 183 -4.07 -17.42 -12.98
C GLU A 183 -4.78 -16.06 -13.10
N GLN A 184 -6.01 -16.05 -13.62
CA GLN A 184 -6.78 -14.81 -13.76
C GLN A 184 -8.21 -15.00 -13.20
N PRO A 185 -8.69 -14.06 -12.37
CA PRO A 185 -7.96 -12.92 -11.82
C PRO A 185 -6.94 -13.35 -10.76
N MET A 186 -5.91 -12.54 -10.56
CA MET A 186 -5.01 -12.68 -9.40
C MET A 186 -5.53 -11.92 -8.18
N THR A 187 -5.22 -12.41 -6.99
CA THR A 187 -5.33 -11.67 -5.73
C THR A 187 -4.00 -11.78 -4.98
N ARG A 188 -3.80 -10.98 -3.91
CA ARG A 188 -2.62 -11.14 -3.03
C ARG A 188 -2.55 -12.55 -2.43
N ASP A 189 -3.70 -13.12 -2.07
CA ASP A 189 -3.79 -14.48 -1.53
C ASP A 189 -3.42 -15.56 -2.54
N ILE A 190 -3.91 -15.45 -3.78
CA ILE A 190 -3.53 -16.38 -4.86
C ILE A 190 -2.03 -16.26 -5.12
N PHE A 191 -1.51 -15.04 -5.26
CA PHE A 191 -0.09 -14.81 -5.47
C PHE A 191 0.78 -15.45 -4.36
N MET A 192 0.44 -15.22 -3.09
CA MET A 192 1.21 -15.74 -1.95
C MET A 192 1.15 -17.28 -1.87
N LYS A 193 0.03 -17.89 -2.25
CA LYS A 193 -0.11 -19.35 -2.31
C LYS A 193 0.69 -19.96 -3.46
N SER A 194 0.71 -19.31 -4.62
CA SER A 194 1.43 -19.78 -5.80
C SER A 194 2.94 -19.56 -5.70
N PHE A 195 3.37 -18.52 -4.99
CA PHE A 195 4.78 -18.11 -4.86
C PHE A 195 5.15 -17.83 -3.39
N PRO A 196 5.14 -18.85 -2.52
CA PRO A 196 5.52 -18.66 -1.12
C PRO A 196 6.98 -18.20 -1.03
N SER A 197 7.22 -17.18 -0.21
CA SER A 197 8.59 -16.77 0.11
C SER A 197 9.25 -17.90 0.91
N SER A 198 10.46 -18.30 0.52
CA SER A 198 11.27 -19.25 1.29
C SER A 198 11.84 -18.53 2.54
N GLU A 199 10.99 -18.24 3.51
CA GLU A 199 11.43 -17.93 4.87
C GLU A 199 11.26 -19.21 5.70
N GLU A 200 12.37 -19.95 5.82
CA GLU A 200 12.58 -20.97 6.84
C GLU A 200 13.83 -20.61 7.65
#